data_AF-A0A067BPI8-F1
#
_entry.id   AF-A0A067BPI8-F1
#
_cell.length_a   1.000
_cell.length_b   1.000
_cell.length_c   1.000
_cell.angle_alpha   90.00
_cell.angle_beta   90.00
_cell.angle_gamma   90.00
#
_symmetry.space_group_name_H-M   'P 1'
#
loop_
_entity.id
_entity.type
_entity.pdbx_description
1 polymer ?
#
loop_
_entity_poly.entity_id
_entity_poly.type
_entity_poly.pdbx_seq_one_letter_code
_entity_poly.pdbx_strand_id
1 'polypeptide(L)'
;FSNDLWWSGYNISGYEAFLVDLANTVLTTRQFSGTVDLLAPRMAMRKLYTAPTSLSLIAPTYVRRLLYIELTSPAHAIPNLRATKSQKLVWLSTQLCYVDFHRQLELAHTAARQQRCASRYATNGAVYMEATLRNTHFNEYLALYGGPGGFFSVGVDTALQASAYGRHWLRTTSSARNDTSVIDELAYWRSCNITSFQLQWTNDRDPSISETITLTNALGMAFSVDIKNVPSNIGPWTSILLCGYPANDLYFARLFNASLVRSAVNFLGHKTSFEALLGMETVAGVFVNQSGLVRAAIGPFNSIDAYYVPVPVSF
;
A
#
# COMPACT_ATOMS: atom_id res chain seq x y z
N PHE A 1 -3.21 39.92 -11.45
CA PHE A 1 -2.06 39.68 -10.55
C PHE A 1 -1.53 38.29 -10.87
N SER A 2 -0.36 38.18 -11.49
CA SER A 2 0.12 36.96 -12.17
C SER A 2 1.58 36.60 -11.84
N ASN A 3 2.22 37.32 -10.92
CA ASN A 3 3.63 37.16 -10.59
C ASN A 3 3.88 37.50 -9.13
N ASP A 4 3.61 36.53 -8.27
CA ASP A 4 3.83 36.69 -6.83
C ASP A 4 5.31 36.55 -6.45
N LEU A 5 6.16 36.05 -7.38
CA LEU A 5 7.61 35.90 -7.20
C LEU A 5 8.39 37.22 -7.31
N TRP A 6 7.77 38.27 -7.85
CA TRP A 6 8.38 39.60 -8.08
C TRP A 6 9.58 39.56 -9.04
N TRP A 7 9.63 38.57 -9.92
CA TRP A 7 10.65 38.46 -10.96
C TRP A 7 10.22 39.18 -12.23
N SER A 8 11.02 40.11 -12.74
CA SER A 8 10.68 40.85 -13.96
C SER A 8 10.39 39.91 -15.12
N GLY A 9 9.23 40.10 -15.77
CA GLY A 9 8.80 39.30 -16.93
C GLY A 9 8.27 37.90 -16.62
N TYR A 10 8.31 37.43 -15.36
CA TYR A 10 7.79 36.12 -14.99
C TYR A 10 6.29 36.02 -15.22
N ASN A 11 5.86 34.90 -15.79
CA ASN A 11 4.47 34.57 -16.03
C ASN A 11 4.25 33.07 -15.86
N ILE A 12 3.00 32.70 -15.58
CA ILE A 12 2.61 31.33 -15.22
C ILE A 12 2.61 30.42 -16.47
N SER A 13 2.04 30.88 -17.59
CA SER A 13 1.89 30.05 -18.80
C SER A 13 3.22 29.72 -19.49
N GLY A 14 4.23 30.57 -19.30
CA GLY A 14 5.55 30.46 -19.90
C GLY A 14 6.60 29.89 -18.93
N TYR A 15 7.05 30.74 -18.00
CA TYR A 15 8.19 30.46 -17.14
C TYR A 15 7.89 29.44 -16.05
N GLU A 16 6.74 29.57 -15.38
CA GLU A 16 6.34 28.59 -14.36
C GLU A 16 6.14 27.21 -14.97
N ALA A 17 5.41 27.15 -16.09
CA ALA A 17 5.18 25.90 -16.79
C ALA A 17 6.48 25.23 -17.24
N PHE A 18 7.48 26.00 -17.70
CA PHE A 18 8.82 25.47 -18.00
C PHE A 18 9.49 24.89 -16.77
N LEU A 19 9.44 25.61 -15.64
CA LEU A 19 10.04 25.17 -14.39
C LEU A 19 9.38 23.90 -13.85
N VAL A 20 8.05 23.82 -13.91
CA VAL A 20 7.26 22.64 -13.54
C VAL A 20 7.67 21.43 -14.38
N ASP A 21 7.73 21.58 -15.71
CA ASP A 21 8.07 20.51 -16.63
C ASP A 21 9.54 20.05 -16.45
N LEU A 22 10.45 20.97 -16.15
CA LEU A 22 11.84 20.67 -15.81
C LEU A 22 11.93 19.89 -14.49
N ALA A 23 11.27 20.37 -13.43
CA ALA A 23 11.23 19.68 -12.14
C ALA A 23 10.66 18.27 -12.27
N ASN A 24 9.57 18.11 -13.02
CA ASN A 24 8.97 16.82 -13.32
C ASN A 24 9.92 15.89 -14.10
N THR A 25 10.72 16.42 -15.02
CA THR A 25 11.76 15.65 -15.74
C THR A 25 12.83 15.13 -14.78
N VAL A 26 13.28 15.95 -13.83
CA VAL A 26 14.27 15.52 -12.82
C VAL A 26 13.71 14.41 -11.93
N LEU A 27 12.50 14.60 -11.40
CA LEU A 27 11.87 13.66 -10.48
C LEU A 27 11.54 12.31 -11.15
N THR A 28 11.19 12.33 -12.43
CA THR A 28 10.85 11.11 -13.17
C THR A 28 12.08 10.29 -13.58
N THR A 29 13.21 10.94 -13.84
CA THR A 29 14.42 10.29 -14.39
C THR A 29 15.49 9.99 -13.35
N ARG A 30 15.41 10.55 -12.14
CA ARG A 30 16.45 10.42 -11.11
C ARG A 30 15.83 10.06 -9.75
N GLN A 31 16.32 8.99 -9.13
CA GLN A 31 16.20 8.81 -7.69
C GLN A 31 17.10 9.87 -7.05
N PHE A 32 16.52 10.98 -6.60
CA PHE A 32 17.27 12.21 -6.38
C PHE A 32 17.55 12.50 -4.91
N SER A 33 18.83 12.74 -4.62
CA SER A 33 19.31 13.46 -3.44
C SER A 33 20.48 14.37 -3.86
N GLY A 34 20.26 15.66 -4.05
CA GLY A 34 21.36 16.59 -4.39
C GLY A 34 20.93 17.95 -4.93
N THR A 35 21.84 18.60 -5.67
CA THR A 35 21.58 19.84 -6.41
C THR A 35 21.34 19.55 -7.90
N VAL A 36 20.56 20.41 -8.54
CA VAL A 36 20.24 20.33 -9.96
C VAL A 36 20.75 21.60 -10.65
N ASP A 37 21.61 21.43 -11.65
CA ASP A 37 21.94 22.51 -12.56
C ASP A 37 20.83 22.65 -13.61
N LEU A 38 20.06 23.74 -13.52
CA LEU A 38 18.97 24.07 -14.43
C LEU A 38 19.47 24.54 -15.81
N LEU A 39 20.74 24.94 -15.92
CA LEU A 39 21.34 25.45 -17.15
C LEU A 39 22.05 24.35 -17.96
N ALA A 40 22.13 23.13 -17.42
CA ALA A 40 22.76 22.01 -18.11
C ALA A 40 22.02 21.69 -19.42
N PRO A 41 22.71 21.35 -20.54
CA PRO A 41 22.07 21.09 -21.83
C PRO A 41 20.96 20.03 -21.81
N ARG A 42 21.06 19.06 -20.89
CA ARG A 42 20.06 18.01 -20.66
C ARG A 42 18.72 18.52 -20.10
N MET A 43 18.66 19.76 -19.62
CA MET A 43 17.46 20.41 -19.11
C MET A 43 16.68 21.18 -20.19
N ALA A 44 17.18 21.17 -21.42
CA ALA A 44 16.46 21.76 -22.54
C ALA A 44 15.15 21.00 -22.80
N MET A 45 14.03 21.73 -22.78
CA MET A 45 12.71 21.17 -23.02
C MET A 45 12.33 21.28 -24.50
N ARG A 46 11.87 20.18 -25.11
CA ARG A 46 11.30 20.14 -26.47
C ARG A 46 9.83 20.59 -26.49
N LYS A 47 9.53 21.67 -25.78
CA LYS A 47 8.20 22.27 -25.68
C LYS A 47 8.34 23.78 -25.80
N LEU A 48 7.49 24.39 -26.62
CA LEU A 48 7.40 25.84 -26.72
C LEU A 48 6.42 26.34 -25.66
N TYR A 49 6.85 27.31 -24.85
CA TYR A 49 6.07 27.89 -23.75
C TYR A 49 5.51 29.25 -24.13
N THR A 50 4.93 29.34 -25.34
CA THR A 50 4.43 30.59 -25.94
C THR A 50 2.90 30.66 -25.97
N ALA A 51 2.22 29.60 -25.56
CA ALA A 51 0.76 29.55 -25.51
C ALA A 51 0.21 30.31 -24.28
N PRO A 52 -1.03 30.84 -24.36
CA PRO A 52 -1.66 31.52 -23.22
C PRO A 52 -1.96 30.58 -22.05
N THR A 53 -2.02 29.27 -22.31
CA THR A 53 -2.15 28.21 -21.33
C THR A 53 -1.11 27.12 -21.61
N SER A 54 -0.59 26.50 -20.56
CA SER A 54 0.37 25.40 -20.68
C SER A 54 -0.04 24.25 -19.76
N LEU A 55 0.10 23.02 -20.26
CA LEU A 55 -0.24 21.81 -19.55
C LEU A 55 1.01 20.96 -19.32
N SER A 56 1.21 20.51 -18.09
CA SER A 56 2.27 19.55 -17.76
C SER A 56 1.75 18.12 -17.88
N LEU A 57 2.49 17.27 -18.59
CA LEU A 57 2.13 15.87 -18.74
C LEU A 57 2.73 15.05 -17.59
N ILE A 58 1.86 14.44 -16.78
CA ILE A 58 2.27 13.52 -15.73
C ILE A 58 2.07 12.09 -16.26
N ALA A 59 3.15 11.31 -16.32
CA ALA A 59 3.06 9.93 -16.78
C ALA A 59 2.12 9.11 -15.85
N PRO A 60 1.08 8.43 -16.37
CA PRO A 60 0.14 7.67 -15.55
C PRO A 60 0.80 6.56 -14.72
N THR A 61 1.97 6.08 -15.15
CA THR A 61 2.75 5.05 -14.45
C THR A 61 3.67 5.60 -13.36
N TYR A 62 3.90 6.91 -13.31
CA TYR A 62 4.81 7.53 -12.33
C TYR A 62 4.38 7.24 -10.88
N VAL A 63 3.11 7.49 -10.57
CA VAL A 63 2.59 7.31 -9.21
C VAL A 63 2.59 5.83 -8.82
N ARG A 64 2.27 4.93 -9.76
CA ARG A 64 2.33 3.48 -9.55
C ARG A 64 3.77 3.01 -9.29
N ARG A 65 4.76 3.53 -10.03
CA ARG A 65 6.18 3.23 -9.82
C ARG A 65 6.64 3.68 -8.43
N LEU A 66 6.29 4.90 -8.02
CA LEU A 66 6.59 5.40 -6.69
C LEU A 66 6.00 4.49 -5.62
N LEU A 67 4.69 4.24 -5.66
CA LEU A 67 3.99 3.49 -4.61
C LEU A 67 4.44 2.02 -4.52
N TYR A 68 4.57 1.33 -5.66
CA TYR A 68 4.77 -0.13 -5.66
C TYR A 68 6.23 -0.57 -5.72
N ILE A 69 7.16 0.33 -6.07
CA ILE A 69 8.58 0.01 -6.23
C ILE A 69 9.44 0.86 -5.30
N GLU A 70 9.37 2.18 -5.40
CA GLU A 70 10.35 3.07 -4.77
C GLU A 70 10.07 3.33 -3.28
N LEU A 71 8.81 3.54 -2.91
CA LEU A 71 8.36 3.93 -1.57
C LEU A 71 7.98 2.71 -0.70
N THR A 72 8.77 1.64 -0.80
CA THR A 72 8.49 0.35 -0.17
C THR A 72 9.40 0.05 1.03
N SER A 73 10.18 1.01 1.52
CA SER A 73 11.05 0.79 2.68
C SER A 73 10.28 0.90 4.01
N PRO A 74 10.67 0.16 5.06
CA PRO A 74 10.10 0.33 6.40
C PRO A 74 10.22 1.76 6.94
N ALA A 75 11.32 2.46 6.62
CA ALA A 75 11.54 3.85 7.01
C ALA A 75 10.51 4.81 6.38
N HIS A 76 9.99 4.50 5.19
CA HIS A 76 8.88 5.22 4.59
C HIS A 76 7.52 4.72 5.13
N ALA A 77 7.35 3.40 5.28
CA ALA A 77 6.07 2.82 5.65
C ALA A 77 5.63 3.15 7.07
N ILE A 78 6.52 3.06 8.08
CA ILE A 78 6.17 3.25 9.50
C ILE A 78 5.53 4.63 9.77
N PRO A 79 6.14 5.76 9.37
CA PRO A 79 5.51 7.08 9.55
C PRO A 79 4.16 7.19 8.84
N ASN A 80 4.05 6.67 7.61
CA ASN A 80 2.82 6.75 6.83
C ASN A 80 1.70 5.87 7.42
N LEU A 81 2.03 4.70 7.96
CA LEU A 81 1.08 3.87 8.72
C LEU A 81 0.58 4.61 9.96
N ARG A 82 1.47 5.27 10.71
CA ARG A 82 1.11 6.05 11.91
C ARG A 82 0.26 7.29 11.63
N ALA A 83 0.37 7.85 10.43
CA ALA A 83 -0.44 8.95 9.93
C ALA A 83 -1.76 8.49 9.28
N THR A 84 -1.88 7.21 8.93
CA THR A 84 -3.07 6.64 8.30
C THR A 84 -4.15 6.38 9.35
N LYS A 85 -5.40 6.78 9.04
CA LYS A 85 -6.55 6.50 9.91
C LYS A 85 -6.77 4.99 10.05
N SER A 86 -7.06 4.54 11.28
CA SER A 86 -7.28 3.12 11.61
C SER A 86 -8.26 2.40 10.68
N GLN A 87 -9.31 3.09 10.22
CA GLN A 87 -10.32 2.56 9.28
C GLN A 87 -9.75 2.17 7.90
N LYS A 88 -8.62 2.75 7.50
CA LYS A 88 -8.04 2.54 6.16
C LYS A 88 -7.03 1.40 6.12
N LEU A 89 -6.52 0.94 7.27
CA LEU A 89 -5.46 -0.07 7.32
C LEU A 89 -5.91 -1.45 6.81
N VAL A 90 -7.16 -1.83 7.04
CA VAL A 90 -7.73 -3.08 6.50
C VAL A 90 -7.93 -3.05 4.98
N TRP A 91 -7.77 -1.89 4.35
CA TRP A 91 -7.90 -1.67 2.90
C TRP A 91 -6.54 -1.49 2.20
N LEU A 92 -5.44 -1.76 2.90
CA LEU A 92 -4.13 -1.84 2.24
C LEU A 92 -4.12 -3.03 1.28
N SER A 93 -3.61 -2.80 0.06
CA SER A 93 -3.54 -3.84 -0.98
C SER A 93 -2.50 -4.88 -0.62
N THR A 94 -2.90 -5.89 0.14
CA THR A 94 -2.05 -6.99 0.57
C THR A 94 -2.89 -8.22 0.88
N GLN A 95 -2.25 -9.38 0.82
CA GLN A 95 -2.79 -10.64 1.31
C GLN A 95 -1.99 -11.02 2.55
N LEU A 96 -2.67 -11.11 3.69
CA LEU A 96 -1.99 -11.41 4.94
C LEU A 96 -1.53 -12.87 4.97
N CYS A 97 -0.28 -13.04 5.38
CA CYS A 97 0.36 -14.33 5.59
C CYS A 97 0.39 -14.68 7.07
N TYR A 98 0.56 -13.68 7.93
CA TYR A 98 0.80 -13.88 9.35
C TYR A 98 0.10 -12.80 10.17
N VAL A 99 -0.31 -13.15 11.39
CA VAL A 99 -0.68 -12.16 12.40
C VAL A 99 0.60 -11.47 12.88
N ASP A 100 1.64 -12.24 13.21
CA ASP A 100 2.84 -11.80 13.92
C ASP A 100 4.13 -11.89 13.08
N PHE A 101 5.11 -11.03 13.37
CA PHE A 101 6.43 -11.04 12.73
C PHE A 101 7.24 -12.31 13.01
N HIS A 102 6.95 -13.02 14.10
CA HIS A 102 7.60 -14.30 14.43
C HIS A 102 7.00 -15.50 13.66
N ARG A 103 5.99 -15.26 12.81
CA ARG A 103 5.34 -16.23 11.92
C ARG A 103 4.73 -17.42 12.68
N GLN A 104 4.28 -17.22 13.91
CA GLN A 104 3.65 -18.27 14.73
C GLN A 104 2.17 -18.48 14.37
N LEU A 105 1.51 -17.41 13.92
CA LEU A 105 0.07 -17.38 13.66
C LEU A 105 -0.15 -17.08 12.18
N GLU A 106 -0.49 -18.12 11.42
CA GLU A 106 -0.63 -18.04 9.98
C GLU A 106 -2.05 -17.62 9.55
N LEU A 107 -2.15 -16.87 8.45
CA LEU A 107 -3.39 -16.31 7.91
C LEU A 107 -3.65 -16.62 6.43
N ALA A 108 -2.67 -17.13 5.67
CA ALA A 108 -2.87 -17.27 4.23
C ALA A 108 -4.03 -18.23 3.89
N HIS A 109 -4.79 -17.89 2.86
CA HIS A 109 -6.00 -18.59 2.45
C HIS A 109 -5.76 -20.06 2.06
N THR A 110 -4.59 -20.37 1.52
CA THR A 110 -4.21 -21.73 1.11
C THR A 110 -2.85 -22.13 1.67
N ALA A 111 -2.64 -23.44 1.87
CA ALA A 111 -1.33 -23.96 2.29
C ALA A 111 -0.23 -23.64 1.27
N ALA A 112 -0.55 -23.68 -0.02
CA ALA A 112 0.37 -23.29 -1.08
C ALA A 112 0.77 -21.80 -0.97
N ARG A 113 -0.20 -20.89 -0.69
CA ARG A 113 0.10 -19.47 -0.47
C ARG A 113 0.95 -19.27 0.78
N GLN A 114 0.68 -20.01 1.84
CA GLN A 114 1.45 -19.97 3.09
C GLN A 114 2.92 -20.37 2.87
N GLN A 115 3.17 -21.43 2.09
CA GLN A 115 4.52 -21.82 1.71
C GLN A 115 5.20 -20.76 0.82
N ARG A 116 4.45 -20.10 -0.07
CA ARG A 116 4.97 -18.94 -0.82
C ARG A 116 5.29 -17.75 0.09
N CYS A 117 4.50 -17.49 1.14
CA CYS A 117 4.82 -16.46 2.15
C CYS A 117 6.20 -16.70 2.74
N ALA A 118 6.44 -17.92 3.22
CA ALA A 118 7.68 -18.28 3.89
C ALA A 118 8.91 -18.16 2.96
N SER A 119 8.74 -18.50 1.68
CA SER A 119 9.84 -18.52 0.71
C SER A 119 10.12 -17.17 0.03
N ARG A 120 9.09 -16.34 -0.19
CA ARG A 120 9.21 -15.12 -1.02
C ARG A 120 8.90 -13.81 -0.29
N TYR A 121 8.05 -13.85 0.74
CA TYR A 121 7.48 -12.64 1.34
C TYR A 121 7.82 -12.49 2.82
N ALA A 122 8.66 -13.36 3.38
CA ALA A 122 9.02 -13.34 4.79
C ALA A 122 9.62 -12.01 5.26
N THR A 123 10.33 -11.29 4.39
CA THR A 123 10.94 -9.98 4.73
C THR A 123 10.05 -8.79 4.39
N ASN A 124 8.86 -9.02 3.81
CA ASN A 124 7.92 -7.97 3.44
C ASN A 124 6.88 -7.74 4.54
N GLY A 125 7.01 -6.64 5.29
CA GLY A 125 6.11 -6.25 6.37
C GLY A 125 4.65 -6.10 5.96
N ALA A 126 4.35 -5.88 4.67
CA ALA A 126 2.98 -5.74 4.19
C ALA A 126 2.15 -7.03 4.33
N VAL A 127 2.76 -8.21 4.43
CA VAL A 127 2.02 -9.48 4.62
C VAL A 127 1.78 -9.83 6.10
N TYR A 128 2.14 -8.95 7.03
CA TYR A 128 2.02 -9.14 8.46
C TYR A 128 0.99 -8.18 9.04
N MET A 129 -0.01 -8.70 9.76
CA MET A 129 -1.00 -7.86 10.44
C MET A 129 -0.34 -6.97 11.49
N GLU A 130 0.67 -7.49 12.20
CA GLU A 130 1.47 -6.81 13.20
C GLU A 130 2.05 -5.47 12.70
N ALA A 131 2.53 -5.40 11.45
CA ALA A 131 3.08 -4.18 10.89
C ALA A 131 2.09 -3.01 10.94
N THR A 132 0.81 -3.28 10.65
CA THR A 132 -0.24 -2.26 10.65
C THR A 132 -0.76 -1.98 12.06
N LEU A 133 -0.99 -3.02 12.87
CA LEU A 133 -1.59 -2.87 14.20
C LEU A 133 -0.64 -2.27 15.24
N ARG A 134 0.68 -2.50 15.11
CA ARG A 134 1.68 -1.80 15.94
C ARG A 134 1.78 -0.31 15.63
N ASN A 135 1.33 0.10 14.45
CA ASN A 135 1.47 1.48 13.96
C ASN A 135 0.14 2.23 13.90
N THR A 136 -0.94 1.68 14.46
CA THR A 136 -2.26 2.34 14.50
C THR A 136 -2.64 2.77 15.91
N HIS A 137 -3.61 3.69 16.01
CA HIS A 137 -4.31 3.93 17.27
C HIS A 137 -5.17 2.71 17.59
N PHE A 138 -4.64 1.77 18.38
CA PHE A 138 -5.27 0.45 18.58
C PHE A 138 -6.68 0.54 19.17
N ASN A 139 -6.93 1.48 20.09
CA ASN A 139 -8.27 1.70 20.64
C ASN A 139 -9.28 2.16 19.58
N GLU A 140 -8.89 3.02 18.64
CA GLU A 140 -9.75 3.41 17.51
C GLU A 140 -9.98 2.23 16.56
N TYR A 141 -8.96 1.42 16.33
CA TYR A 141 -9.09 0.19 15.55
C TYR A 141 -10.10 -0.78 16.18
N LEU A 142 -10.01 -1.01 17.50
CA LEU A 142 -10.98 -1.83 18.23
C LEU A 142 -12.38 -1.23 18.24
N ALA A 143 -12.53 0.09 18.31
CA ALA A 143 -13.84 0.73 18.21
C ALA A 143 -14.52 0.50 16.85
N LEU A 144 -13.73 0.32 15.79
CA LEU A 144 -14.23 0.07 14.42
C LEU A 144 -14.43 -1.41 14.12
N TYR A 145 -13.51 -2.26 14.57
CA TYR A 145 -13.42 -3.65 14.13
C TYR A 145 -13.45 -4.66 15.27
N GLY A 146 -13.24 -4.25 16.50
CA GLY A 146 -13.28 -5.11 17.69
C GLY A 146 -14.66 -5.19 18.34
N GLY A 147 -14.68 -5.64 19.59
CA GLY A 147 -15.88 -5.78 20.41
C GLY A 147 -16.73 -7.03 20.08
N PRO A 148 -17.81 -7.28 20.85
CA PRO A 148 -18.68 -8.43 20.63
C PRO A 148 -19.21 -8.48 19.19
N GLY A 149 -18.84 -9.53 18.45
CA GLY A 149 -19.24 -9.70 17.05
C GLY A 149 -18.53 -8.78 16.05
N GLY A 150 -17.48 -8.05 16.46
CA GLY A 150 -16.66 -7.23 15.57
C GLY A 150 -15.88 -8.06 14.54
N PHE A 151 -15.57 -7.46 13.38
CA PHE A 151 -14.83 -8.12 12.30
C PHE A 151 -13.47 -8.69 12.76
N PHE A 152 -12.65 -7.88 13.43
CA PHE A 152 -11.38 -8.31 14.02
C PHE A 152 -11.59 -9.26 15.19
N SER A 153 -12.60 -9.00 16.03
CA SER A 153 -12.83 -9.82 17.23
C SER A 153 -13.19 -11.27 16.89
N VAL A 154 -14.06 -11.46 15.90
CA VAL A 154 -14.44 -12.79 15.42
C VAL A 154 -13.31 -13.41 14.58
N GLY A 155 -12.77 -12.64 13.62
CA GLY A 155 -11.81 -13.18 12.66
C GLY A 155 -10.46 -13.52 13.26
N VAL A 156 -9.97 -12.78 14.25
CA VAL A 156 -8.59 -12.91 14.74
C VAL A 156 -8.52 -12.94 16.26
N ASP A 157 -9.03 -11.92 16.95
CA ASP A 157 -8.84 -11.73 18.41
C ASP A 157 -9.23 -12.97 19.22
N THR A 158 -10.39 -13.58 18.95
CA THR A 158 -10.86 -14.78 19.67
C THR A 158 -9.84 -15.92 19.65
N ALA A 159 -9.21 -16.17 18.50
CA ALA A 159 -8.16 -17.19 18.37
C ALA A 159 -6.87 -16.79 19.11
N LEU A 160 -6.54 -15.50 19.13
CA LEU A 160 -5.40 -14.97 19.89
C LEU A 160 -5.61 -15.11 21.39
N GLN A 161 -6.81 -14.79 21.88
CA GLN A 161 -7.20 -14.90 23.28
C GLN A 161 -7.14 -16.34 23.79
N ALA A 162 -7.29 -17.34 22.93
CA ALA A 162 -7.23 -18.75 23.30
C ALA A 162 -5.82 -19.21 23.71
N SER A 163 -4.76 -18.52 23.29
CA SER A 163 -3.36 -18.93 23.56
C SER A 163 -2.60 -17.93 24.42
N ALA A 164 -1.64 -18.42 25.22
CA ALA A 164 -0.77 -17.54 26.01
C ALA A 164 0.08 -16.62 25.11
N TYR A 165 0.56 -17.16 23.98
CA TYR A 165 1.29 -16.42 22.96
C TYR A 165 0.44 -15.29 22.37
N GLY A 166 -0.77 -15.58 21.89
CA GLY A 166 -1.67 -14.58 21.30
C GLY A 166 -2.06 -13.47 22.27
N ARG A 167 -2.35 -13.80 23.54
CA ARG A 167 -2.59 -12.78 24.59
C ARG A 167 -1.38 -11.90 24.86
N HIS A 168 -0.16 -12.45 24.80
CA HIS A 168 1.05 -11.65 24.92
C HIS A 168 1.26 -10.74 23.70
N TRP A 169 1.07 -11.27 22.50
CA TRP A 169 1.15 -10.52 21.25
C TRP A 169 0.14 -9.36 21.22
N LEU A 170 -1.11 -9.58 21.66
CA LEU A 170 -2.11 -8.52 21.74
C LEU A 170 -1.68 -7.38 22.66
N ARG A 171 -1.18 -7.70 23.87
CA ARG A 171 -0.72 -6.68 24.83
C ARG A 171 0.43 -5.84 24.27
N THR A 172 1.43 -6.49 23.67
CA THR A 172 2.61 -5.81 23.13
C THR A 172 2.31 -5.02 21.86
N THR A 173 1.45 -5.55 20.98
CA THR A 173 1.06 -4.89 19.72
C THR A 173 0.17 -3.68 19.97
N SER A 174 -0.79 -3.79 20.90
CA SER A 174 -1.77 -2.73 21.18
C SER A 174 -1.17 -1.47 21.80
N SER A 175 -0.06 -1.58 22.52
CA SER A 175 0.63 -0.42 23.12
C SER A 175 1.79 0.12 22.27
N ALA A 176 2.30 -0.68 21.31
CA ALA A 176 3.51 -0.38 20.54
C ALA A 176 3.58 1.04 19.99
N ARG A 177 2.51 1.54 19.35
CA ARG A 177 2.50 2.89 18.75
C ARG A 177 2.76 3.99 19.78
N ASN A 178 2.19 3.85 20.98
CA ASN A 178 2.29 4.86 22.04
C ASN A 178 3.63 4.75 22.78
N ASP A 179 4.17 3.53 22.89
CA ASP A 179 5.36 3.26 23.68
C ASP A 179 6.67 3.43 22.89
N THR A 180 6.61 3.46 21.55
CA THR A 180 7.80 3.47 20.69
C THR A 180 7.87 4.69 19.79
N SER A 181 9.07 5.23 19.60
CA SER A 181 9.32 6.18 18.51
C SER A 181 9.30 5.48 17.14
N VAL A 182 9.30 6.26 16.06
CA VAL A 182 9.48 5.72 14.70
C VAL A 182 10.82 4.99 14.57
N ILE A 183 11.86 5.48 15.24
CA ILE A 183 13.22 4.89 15.19
C ILE A 183 13.24 3.54 15.90
N ASP A 184 12.59 3.44 17.07
CA ASP A 184 12.51 2.19 17.83
C ASP A 184 11.70 1.13 17.08
N GLU A 185 10.58 1.52 16.48
CA GLU A 185 9.76 0.61 15.67
C GLU A 185 10.52 0.13 14.42
N LEU A 186 11.31 1.00 13.79
CA LEU A 186 12.18 0.63 12.67
C LEU A 186 13.27 -0.37 13.12
N ALA A 187 13.85 -0.18 14.31
CA ALA A 187 14.80 -1.13 14.89
C ALA A 187 14.15 -2.48 15.19
N TYR A 188 12.90 -2.48 15.67
CA TYR A 188 12.12 -3.68 15.90
C TYR A 188 11.82 -4.44 14.60
N TRP A 189 11.37 -3.75 13.55
CA TRP A 189 11.15 -4.39 12.24
C TRP A 189 12.44 -5.03 11.70
N ARG A 190 13.58 -4.34 11.85
CA ARG A 190 14.90 -4.86 11.46
C ARG A 190 15.31 -6.09 12.27
N SER A 191 15.05 -6.13 13.58
CA SER A 191 15.36 -7.32 14.41
C SER A 191 14.51 -8.54 14.02
N CYS A 192 13.33 -8.30 13.45
CA CYS A 192 12.47 -9.32 12.83
C CYS A 192 12.80 -9.61 11.36
N ASN A 193 13.90 -9.08 10.82
CA ASN A 193 14.31 -9.23 9.42
C ASN A 193 13.26 -8.71 8.40
N ILE A 194 12.49 -7.70 8.77
CA ILE A 194 11.56 -7.01 7.87
C ILE A 194 12.30 -5.87 7.17
N THR A 195 12.48 -6.02 5.86
CA THR A 195 13.31 -5.12 5.04
C THR A 195 12.51 -4.32 4.02
N SER A 196 11.26 -4.69 3.76
CA SER A 196 10.36 -4.00 2.83
C SER A 196 8.93 -3.95 3.37
N PHE A 197 8.11 -3.10 2.75
CA PHE A 197 6.67 -2.97 2.93
C PHE A 197 6.07 -2.72 1.53
N GLN A 198 6.03 -3.78 0.72
CA GLN A 198 5.57 -3.72 -0.66
C GLN A 198 4.12 -4.19 -0.74
N LEU A 199 3.23 -3.28 -1.14
CA LEU A 199 1.83 -3.56 -1.43
C LEU A 199 1.66 -4.26 -2.79
N GLN A 200 0.59 -5.03 -2.92
CA GLN A 200 0.13 -5.62 -4.16
C GLN A 200 -0.57 -4.58 -5.04
N TRP A 201 -0.60 -4.86 -6.34
CA TRP A 201 -1.32 -4.06 -7.31
C TRP A 201 -2.82 -4.34 -7.24
N THR A 202 -3.62 -3.28 -7.42
CA THR A 202 -5.08 -3.32 -7.46
C THR A 202 -5.61 -2.27 -8.43
N ASN A 203 -6.83 -2.48 -8.92
CA ASN A 203 -7.57 -1.50 -9.70
C ASN A 203 -8.85 -0.99 -8.99
N ASP A 204 -8.94 -1.15 -7.65
CA ASP A 204 -9.99 -0.49 -6.85
C ASP A 204 -9.86 1.04 -6.87
N ARG A 205 -8.63 1.53 -6.85
CA ARG A 205 -8.34 2.95 -6.75
C ARG A 205 -7.03 3.29 -7.42
N ASP A 206 -7.04 4.37 -8.18
CA ASP A 206 -5.79 4.93 -8.69
C ASP A 206 -5.03 5.62 -7.56
N PRO A 207 -3.69 5.44 -7.49
CA PRO A 207 -2.90 6.16 -6.51
C PRO A 207 -2.89 7.66 -6.87
N SER A 208 -3.08 8.50 -5.86
CA SER A 208 -2.99 9.96 -5.99
C SER A 208 -1.58 10.45 -5.70
N ILE A 209 -1.24 11.64 -6.20
CA ILE A 209 -0.02 12.33 -5.83
C ILE A 209 -0.25 13.83 -5.72
N SER A 210 0.38 14.44 -4.73
CA SER A 210 0.59 15.88 -4.66
C SER A 210 2.08 16.13 -4.44
N GLU A 211 2.71 16.84 -5.36
CA GLU A 211 4.09 17.26 -5.24
C GLU A 211 4.17 18.77 -5.48
N THR A 212 4.95 19.44 -4.64
CA THR A 212 5.19 20.87 -4.73
C THR A 212 6.69 21.15 -4.75
N ILE A 213 7.06 22.32 -5.29
CA ILE A 213 8.39 22.89 -5.15
C ILE A 213 8.29 24.21 -4.39
N THR A 214 9.34 24.55 -3.64
CA THR A 214 9.46 25.86 -3.00
C THR A 214 10.39 26.75 -3.82
N LEU A 215 9.88 27.89 -4.25
CA LEU A 215 10.64 28.94 -4.92
C LEU A 215 10.94 30.05 -3.94
N THR A 216 12.22 30.36 -3.76
CA THR A 216 12.65 31.49 -2.92
C THR A 216 13.13 32.62 -3.81
N ASN A 217 12.52 33.79 -3.71
CA ASN A 217 12.92 34.96 -4.49
C ASN A 217 14.15 35.67 -3.86
N ALA A 218 14.65 36.71 -4.53
CA ALA A 218 15.83 37.46 -4.09
C ALA A 218 15.65 38.21 -2.75
N LEU A 219 14.40 38.40 -2.30
CA LEU A 219 14.07 39.00 -1.01
C LEU A 219 13.97 37.95 0.13
N GLY A 220 14.22 36.67 -0.18
CA GLY A 220 14.09 35.58 0.78
C GLY A 220 12.66 35.10 1.02
N MET A 221 11.70 35.56 0.22
CA MET A 221 10.30 35.11 0.32
C MET A 221 10.14 33.76 -0.36
N ALA A 222 9.52 32.80 0.34
CA ALA A 222 9.26 31.45 -0.15
C ALA A 222 7.82 31.29 -0.65
N PHE A 223 7.68 30.68 -1.83
CA PHE A 223 6.40 30.43 -2.49
C PHE A 223 6.30 28.96 -2.86
N SER A 224 5.14 28.34 -2.61
CA SER A 224 4.88 26.95 -3.00
C SER A 224 4.23 26.91 -4.38
N VAL A 225 4.79 26.10 -5.28
CA VAL A 225 4.23 25.85 -6.62
C VAL A 225 3.91 24.36 -6.75
N ASP A 226 2.67 24.06 -7.13
CA ASP A 226 2.23 22.69 -7.38
C ASP A 226 2.82 22.21 -8.71
N ILE A 227 3.59 21.12 -8.68
CA ILE A 227 4.19 20.53 -9.88
C ILE A 227 3.46 19.27 -10.36
N LYS A 228 2.76 18.59 -9.44
CA LYS A 228 1.85 17.48 -9.73
C LYS A 228 0.68 17.51 -8.75
N ASN A 229 -0.52 17.38 -9.27
CA ASN A 229 -1.72 17.17 -8.47
C ASN A 229 -2.63 16.19 -9.22
N VAL A 230 -2.48 14.91 -8.91
CA VAL A 230 -3.27 13.84 -9.52
C VAL A 230 -4.22 13.29 -8.45
N PRO A 231 -5.54 13.48 -8.60
CA PRO A 231 -6.51 12.94 -7.66
C PRO A 231 -6.58 11.42 -7.75
N SER A 232 -7.04 10.78 -6.67
CA SER A 232 -7.37 9.36 -6.68
C SER A 232 -8.77 9.16 -7.27
N ASN A 233 -8.89 8.22 -8.20
CA ASN A 233 -10.18 7.83 -8.77
C ASN A 233 -10.57 6.44 -8.28
N ILE A 234 -11.88 6.21 -8.11
CA ILE A 234 -12.42 4.88 -7.85
C ILE A 234 -12.40 4.11 -9.18
N GLY A 235 -11.76 2.95 -9.17
CA GLY A 235 -11.69 2.04 -10.29
C GLY A 235 -12.73 0.93 -10.20
N PRO A 236 -12.73 0.00 -11.16
CA PRO A 236 -13.75 -1.04 -11.28
C PRO A 236 -13.60 -2.18 -10.25
N TRP A 237 -12.51 -2.21 -9.47
CA TRP A 237 -12.22 -3.20 -8.43
C TRP A 237 -12.29 -4.68 -8.87
N THR A 238 -12.08 -4.96 -10.17
CA THR A 238 -12.06 -6.34 -10.67
C THR A 238 -10.84 -7.14 -10.19
N SER A 239 -9.79 -6.49 -9.69
CA SER A 239 -8.63 -7.15 -9.09
C SER A 239 -8.91 -7.83 -7.75
N ILE A 240 -10.11 -7.67 -7.16
CA ILE A 240 -10.56 -8.41 -5.97
C ILE A 240 -10.43 -9.94 -6.15
N LEU A 241 -10.56 -10.41 -7.38
CA LEU A 241 -10.40 -11.83 -7.75
C LEU A 241 -8.98 -12.36 -7.50
N LEU A 242 -7.98 -11.47 -7.45
CA LEU A 242 -6.58 -11.82 -7.19
C LEU A 242 -6.28 -11.72 -5.69
N CYS A 243 -6.60 -10.57 -5.09
CA CYS A 243 -6.35 -10.18 -3.71
C CYS A 243 -7.57 -9.44 -3.14
N GLY A 244 -8.24 -10.04 -2.15
CA GLY A 244 -9.48 -9.55 -1.57
C GLY A 244 -9.35 -8.41 -0.56
N TYR A 245 -8.16 -7.98 -0.15
CA TYR A 245 -7.90 -7.11 1.00
C TYR A 245 -8.27 -7.74 2.37
N PRO A 246 -7.53 -7.38 3.45
CA PRO A 246 -7.86 -7.83 4.80
C PRO A 246 -9.30 -7.53 5.24
N ALA A 247 -9.88 -6.42 4.76
CA ALA A 247 -11.24 -6.03 5.10
C ALA A 247 -12.29 -7.08 4.69
N ASN A 248 -12.19 -7.65 3.48
CA ASN A 248 -13.13 -8.67 3.03
C ASN A 248 -12.91 -9.99 3.77
N ASP A 249 -11.65 -10.35 4.04
CA ASP A 249 -11.34 -11.56 4.80
C ASP A 249 -11.97 -11.50 6.21
N LEU A 250 -11.83 -10.35 6.89
CA LEU A 250 -12.45 -10.12 8.19
C LEU A 250 -13.99 -10.09 8.14
N TYR A 251 -14.56 -9.55 7.05
CA TYR A 251 -16.01 -9.59 6.83
C TYR A 251 -16.52 -11.03 6.69
N PHE A 252 -15.89 -11.84 5.83
CA PHE A 252 -16.27 -13.24 5.65
C PHE A 252 -16.06 -14.05 6.92
N ALA A 253 -14.97 -13.81 7.65
CA ALA A 253 -14.74 -14.43 8.95
C ALA A 253 -15.89 -14.16 9.94
N ARG A 254 -16.36 -12.91 10.02
CA ARG A 254 -17.55 -12.58 10.83
C ARG A 254 -18.81 -13.26 10.30
N LEU A 255 -19.06 -13.22 9.00
CA LEU A 255 -20.26 -13.80 8.37
C LEU A 255 -20.42 -15.29 8.70
N PHE A 256 -19.30 -16.03 8.69
CA PHE A 256 -19.28 -17.47 8.97
C PHE A 256 -19.00 -17.80 10.45
N ASN A 257 -18.90 -16.78 11.32
CA ASN A 257 -18.48 -16.91 12.71
C ASN A 257 -17.24 -17.81 12.88
N ALA A 258 -16.21 -17.50 12.09
CA ALA A 258 -15.02 -18.32 11.88
C ALA A 258 -13.75 -17.48 12.03
N SER A 259 -12.64 -18.13 12.36
CA SER A 259 -11.34 -17.45 12.46
C SER A 259 -10.58 -17.48 11.13
N LEU A 260 -9.79 -16.45 10.86
CA LEU A 260 -8.79 -16.44 9.79
C LEU A 260 -7.48 -17.10 10.22
N VAL A 261 -7.25 -17.27 11.53
CA VAL A 261 -6.06 -17.93 12.06
C VAL A 261 -6.12 -19.42 11.72
N ARG A 262 -5.17 -19.90 10.93
CA ARG A 262 -5.18 -21.26 10.37
C ARG A 262 -5.15 -22.36 11.44
N SER A 263 -4.51 -22.10 12.57
CA SER A 263 -4.43 -23.04 13.71
C SER A 263 -5.68 -23.03 14.60
N ALA A 264 -6.65 -22.14 14.37
CA ALA A 264 -7.89 -22.11 15.12
C ALA A 264 -8.80 -23.29 14.74
N VAL A 265 -9.48 -23.86 15.73
CA VAL A 265 -10.40 -25.00 15.54
C VAL A 265 -11.53 -24.66 14.55
N ASN A 266 -12.00 -23.41 14.58
CA ASN A 266 -13.04 -22.88 13.68
C ASN A 266 -12.46 -22.07 12.51
N PHE A 267 -11.28 -22.43 12.00
CA PHE A 267 -10.69 -21.78 10.82
C PHE A 267 -11.66 -21.74 9.63
N LEU A 268 -11.79 -20.57 9.00
CA LEU A 268 -12.72 -20.31 7.89
C LEU A 268 -12.51 -21.25 6.71
N GLY A 269 -11.25 -21.59 6.40
CA GLY A 269 -10.93 -22.52 5.31
C GLY A 269 -11.42 -23.95 5.51
N HIS A 270 -11.89 -24.33 6.72
CA HIS A 270 -12.58 -25.61 6.94
C HIS A 270 -14.08 -25.55 6.59
N LYS A 271 -14.67 -24.35 6.54
CA LYS A 271 -16.11 -24.16 6.25
C LYS A 271 -16.35 -23.93 4.77
N THR A 272 -15.49 -23.16 4.12
CA THR A 272 -15.59 -22.82 2.70
C THR A 272 -14.23 -22.42 2.15
N SER A 273 -14.06 -22.50 0.83
CA SER A 273 -12.85 -21.99 0.18
C SER A 273 -12.95 -20.47 -0.01
N PHE A 274 -11.81 -19.77 0.03
CA PHE A 274 -11.78 -18.32 -0.18
C PHE A 274 -12.15 -17.91 -1.62
N GLU A 275 -12.00 -18.81 -2.58
CA GLU A 275 -12.43 -18.62 -3.98
C GLU A 275 -13.95 -18.76 -4.15
N ALA A 276 -14.59 -19.65 -3.38
CA ALA A 276 -16.06 -19.78 -3.36
C ALA A 276 -16.74 -18.54 -2.79
N LEU A 277 -16.11 -17.89 -1.80
CA LEU A 277 -16.59 -16.61 -1.23
C LEU A 277 -16.67 -15.47 -2.26
N LEU A 278 -15.91 -15.59 -3.36
CA LEU A 278 -15.96 -14.64 -4.48
C LEU A 278 -16.95 -15.05 -5.59
N GLY A 279 -17.64 -16.18 -5.45
CA GLY A 279 -18.60 -16.66 -6.45
C GLY A 279 -17.96 -17.11 -7.76
N MET A 280 -16.70 -17.56 -7.73
CA MET A 280 -15.95 -17.94 -8.93
C MET A 280 -16.25 -19.36 -9.43
N GLU A 281 -17.03 -20.11 -8.65
CA GLU A 281 -17.51 -21.44 -8.97
C GLU A 281 -18.97 -21.42 -9.44
N THR A 282 -19.34 -22.46 -10.18
CA THR A 282 -20.76 -22.74 -10.49
C THR A 282 -21.52 -23.15 -9.22
N VAL A 283 -22.86 -23.21 -9.29
CA VAL A 283 -23.70 -23.73 -8.19
C VAL A 283 -23.30 -25.14 -7.73
N ALA A 284 -22.67 -25.92 -8.62
CA ALA A 284 -22.14 -27.25 -8.31
C ALA A 284 -20.75 -27.26 -7.64
N GLY A 285 -20.16 -26.09 -7.34
CA GLY A 285 -18.82 -25.99 -6.76
C GLY A 285 -17.69 -26.27 -7.76
N VAL A 286 -17.97 -26.13 -9.06
CA VAL A 286 -17.01 -26.47 -10.14
C VAL A 286 -16.60 -25.20 -10.89
N PHE A 287 -15.30 -25.10 -11.19
CA PHE A 287 -14.72 -24.06 -12.02
C PHE A 287 -14.72 -24.49 -13.48
N VAL A 288 -15.36 -23.72 -14.36
CA VAL A 288 -15.54 -24.04 -15.78
C VAL A 288 -15.09 -22.88 -16.67
N ASN A 289 -14.79 -23.16 -17.93
CA ASN A 289 -14.38 -22.16 -18.92
C ASN A 289 -13.24 -21.25 -18.41
N GLN A 290 -13.43 -19.93 -18.42
CA GLN A 290 -12.41 -18.95 -18.04
C GLN A 290 -11.96 -19.11 -16.57
N SER A 291 -12.88 -19.37 -15.63
CA SER A 291 -12.51 -19.53 -14.22
C SER A 291 -11.73 -20.83 -13.98
N GLY A 292 -12.11 -21.90 -14.69
CA GLY A 292 -11.36 -23.17 -14.68
C GLY A 292 -9.94 -23.01 -15.23
N LEU A 293 -9.78 -22.32 -16.37
CA LEU A 293 -8.47 -22.09 -16.98
C LEU A 293 -7.55 -21.26 -16.08
N VAL A 294 -8.04 -20.15 -15.52
CA VAL A 294 -7.25 -19.31 -14.60
C VAL A 294 -6.83 -20.11 -13.37
N ARG A 295 -7.75 -20.84 -12.76
CA ARG A 295 -7.48 -21.64 -11.57
C ARG A 295 -6.43 -22.73 -11.84
N ALA A 296 -6.48 -23.38 -13.00
CA ALA A 296 -5.55 -24.42 -13.40
C ALA A 296 -4.16 -23.87 -13.76
N ALA A 297 -4.09 -22.73 -14.47
CA ALA A 297 -2.84 -22.18 -14.97
C ALA A 297 -2.10 -21.28 -13.96
N ILE A 298 -2.83 -20.56 -13.11
CA ILE A 298 -2.28 -19.56 -12.19
C ILE A 298 -2.44 -20.01 -10.74
N GLY A 299 -3.65 -20.39 -10.34
CA GLY A 299 -3.97 -20.86 -8.99
C GLY A 299 -5.33 -20.37 -8.49
N PRO A 300 -5.69 -20.72 -7.24
CA PRO A 300 -6.98 -20.39 -6.66
C PRO A 300 -7.24 -18.88 -6.61
N PHE A 301 -8.48 -18.47 -6.87
CA PHE A 301 -8.89 -17.07 -6.72
C PHE A 301 -8.75 -16.61 -5.26
N ASN A 302 -8.59 -15.30 -5.06
CA ASN A 302 -8.26 -14.72 -3.76
C ASN A 302 -6.97 -15.30 -3.14
N SER A 303 -6.04 -15.81 -3.95
CA SER A 303 -4.74 -16.34 -3.55
C SER A 303 -3.67 -16.12 -4.63
N ILE A 304 -3.90 -15.14 -5.51
CA ILE A 304 -3.03 -14.80 -6.65
C ILE A 304 -2.27 -13.53 -6.30
N ASP A 305 -0.94 -13.60 -6.35
CA ASP A 305 -0.06 -12.49 -5.97
C ASP A 305 0.17 -11.55 -7.16
N ALA A 306 -0.41 -10.35 -7.11
CA ALA A 306 -0.26 -9.33 -8.15
C ALA A 306 0.71 -8.24 -7.69
N TYR A 307 1.93 -8.22 -8.23
CA TYR A 307 2.93 -7.19 -7.93
C TYR A 307 3.28 -6.40 -9.17
N TYR A 308 3.51 -5.09 -8.98
CA TYR A 308 4.00 -4.24 -10.06
C TYR A 308 5.45 -4.61 -10.40
N VAL A 309 5.76 -4.76 -11.70
CA VAL A 309 7.09 -5.14 -12.16
C VAL A 309 7.82 -3.88 -12.66
N PRO A 310 9.05 -3.61 -12.19
CA PRO A 310 9.82 -2.46 -12.66
C PRO A 310 10.27 -2.63 -14.11
N VAL A 311 10.56 -1.51 -14.79
CA VAL A 311 11.18 -1.56 -16.11
C VAL A 311 12.56 -2.22 -15.99
N PRO A 312 12.92 -3.20 -16.85
CA PRO A 312 14.24 -3.82 -16.85
C PRO A 312 15.36 -2.79 -17.00
N VAL A 313 16.49 -3.02 -16.32
CA VAL A 313 17.64 -2.11 -16.35
C VAL A 313 18.42 -2.16 -17.68
N SER A 314 18.21 -3.20 -18.49
CA SER A 314 18.73 -3.34 -19.86
C SER A 314 17.89 -4.37 -20.65
N PHE A 315 17.86 -4.24 -21.98
CA PHE A 315 17.33 -5.25 -22.90
C PHE A 315 18.43 -6.20 -23.37
#